data_AF-A0A353YHK8-F1
#
_entry.id   AF-A0A353YHK8-F1
#
_cell.length_a   1.000
_cell.length_b   1.000
_cell.length_c   1.000
_cell.angle_alpha   90.00
_cell.angle_beta   90.00
_cell.angle_gamma   90.00
#
_symmetry.space_group_name_H-M   'P 1'
#
loop_
_entity.id
_entity.type
_entity.pdbx_description
1 polymer ?
#
loop_
_entity_poly.entity_id
_entity_poly.type
_entity_poly.pdbx_seq_one_letter_code
_entity_poly.pdbx_strand_id
1 'polypeptide(L)' 'MSLAGCSGPLAGIRNPFAKKKEILLGERIPVITDPSLANVDPVLAGKPIALPPAQANASWTQPGGTPSNNLGHLAPVSY' A
#
# COMPACT_ATOMS: atom_id res chain seq x y z
N MET A 1 25.35 -24.62 20.75
CA MET A 1 24.53 -23.90 21.74
C MET A 1 23.22 -23.54 21.05
N SER A 2 22.15 -24.28 21.31
CA SER A 2 20.85 -24.06 20.66
C SER A 2 20.01 -23.11 21.52
N LEU A 3 19.55 -22.00 20.96
CA LEU A 3 18.68 -21.04 21.64
C LEU A 3 17.27 -21.65 21.80
N ALA A 4 16.98 -22.25 22.94
CA ALA A 4 15.62 -22.59 23.34
C ALA A 4 14.91 -21.28 23.75
N GLY A 5 14.07 -20.73 22.87
CA GLY A 5 13.44 -19.42 23.06
C GLY A 5 11.95 -19.33 22.75
N CYS A 6 11.21 -20.44 22.65
CA CYS A 6 9.80 -20.39 22.16
C CYS A 6 8.74 -21.07 23.05
N SER A 7 9.01 -21.29 24.34
CA SER A 7 8.03 -21.94 25.25
C SER A 7 7.72 -21.12 26.52
N GLY A 8 8.06 -19.84 26.52
CA GLY A 8 7.69 -18.92 27.60
C GLY A 8 6.28 -18.33 27.42
N PRO A 9 5.69 -17.74 28.46
CA PRO A 9 4.33 -17.14 28.43
C PRO A 9 4.15 -16.01 27.40
N LEU A 10 5.24 -15.58 26.75
CA LEU A 10 5.28 -14.53 25.72
C LEU A 10 5.30 -15.09 24.29
N ALA A 11 5.34 -16.42 24.10
CA ALA A 11 5.45 -17.05 22.76
C ALA A 11 4.30 -16.70 21.80
N GLY A 12 3.15 -16.25 22.31
CA GLY A 12 2.01 -15.79 21.52
C GLY A 12 1.94 -14.28 21.30
N ILE A 13 2.74 -13.48 22.00
CA ILE A 13 2.66 -12.02 21.97
C ILE A 13 3.51 -11.49 20.81
N ARG A 14 2.88 -11.34 19.64
CA ARG A 14 3.55 -10.84 18.43
C ARG A 14 3.93 -9.35 18.50
N ASN A 15 3.26 -8.57 19.34
CA ASN A 15 3.63 -7.17 19.61
C ASN A 15 2.99 -6.68 20.94
N PRO A 16 3.75 -6.59 22.05
CA PRO A 16 3.22 -6.14 23.35
C PRO A 16 2.88 -4.63 23.39
N PHE A 17 3.30 -3.86 22.39
CA PHE A 17 3.03 -2.43 22.25
C PHE A 17 2.05 -2.13 21.11
N ALA A 18 1.41 -3.16 20.54
CA ALA A 18 0.40 -2.97 19.52
C ALA A 18 -0.78 -2.20 20.11
N LYS A 19 -0.99 -0.97 19.63
CA LYS A 19 -2.24 -0.27 19.85
C LYS A 19 -3.36 -1.09 19.21
N LYS A 20 -4.33 -1.51 20.03
CA LYS A 20 -5.52 -2.21 19.54
C LYS A 20 -6.23 -1.29 18.55
N LYS A 21 -6.50 -1.77 17.34
CA LYS A 21 -7.22 -0.99 16.33
C LYS A 21 -8.60 -0.65 16.90
N GLU A 22 -8.87 0.63 17.11
CA GLU A 22 -10.21 1.08 17.49
C GLU A 22 -11.16 0.81 16.32
N ILE A 23 -12.24 0.09 16.60
CA ILE A 23 -13.31 -0.13 15.64
C ILE A 23 -14.13 1.16 15.66
N LEU A 24 -14.09 1.90 14.54
CA LEU A 24 -14.93 3.08 14.36
C LEU A 24 -16.39 2.67 14.50
N LEU A 25 -17.12 3.36 15.36
CA LEU A 25 -18.57 3.17 15.52
C LEU A 25 -19.29 3.73 14.29
N GLY A 26 -20.36 3.04 13.87
CA GLY A 26 -21.19 3.44 12.73
C GLY A 26 -21.32 2.36 11.66
N GLU A 27 -22.34 2.49 10.82
CA GLU A 27 -22.58 1.61 9.68
C GLU A 27 -21.75 2.07 8.47
N ARG A 28 -21.09 1.13 7.79
CA ARG A 28 -20.38 1.41 6.54
C ARG A 28 -21.35 1.33 5.37
N ILE A 29 -21.74 2.50 4.87
CA ILE A 29 -22.61 2.60 3.69
C ILE A 29 -21.73 2.69 2.43
N PRO A 30 -21.96 1.86 1.40
CA PRO A 30 -21.22 1.95 0.16
C PRO A 30 -21.52 3.28 -0.56
N VAL A 31 -20.48 3.97 -1.00
CA VAL A 31 -20.63 5.20 -1.80
C VAL A 31 -21.07 4.87 -3.24
N ILE A 32 -20.57 3.75 -3.78
CA ILE A 32 -20.99 3.23 -5.08
C ILE A 32 -21.98 2.10 -4.81
N THR A 33 -23.24 2.35 -5.14
CA THR A 33 -24.35 1.39 -4.96
C THR A 33 -24.60 0.56 -6.21
N ASP A 34 -24.20 1.05 -7.38
CA ASP A 34 -24.31 0.36 -8.66
C ASP A 34 -22.94 -0.14 -9.14
N PRO A 35 -22.70 -1.47 -9.15
CA PRO A 35 -21.44 -2.03 -9.62
C PRO A 35 -21.21 -1.82 -11.12
N SER A 36 -22.23 -1.47 -11.90
CA SER A 36 -22.11 -1.22 -13.34
C SER A 36 -21.31 0.05 -13.66
N LEU A 37 -21.21 0.99 -12.70
CA LEU A 37 -20.36 2.18 -12.79
C LEU A 37 -18.86 1.85 -12.74
N ALA A 38 -18.49 0.63 -12.36
CA ALA A 38 -17.11 0.15 -12.38
C ALA A 38 -16.71 -0.51 -13.71
N ASN A 39 -17.61 -0.59 -14.70
CA ASN A 39 -17.27 -1.17 -16.00
C ASN A 39 -16.27 -0.27 -16.73
N VAL A 40 -15.14 -0.87 -17.11
CA VAL A 40 -14.14 -0.22 -17.95
C VAL A 40 -14.71 0.00 -19.34
N ASP A 41 -14.51 1.20 -19.91
CA ASP A 41 -14.93 1.50 -21.28
C ASP A 41 -14.23 0.54 -22.26
N PRO A 42 -14.98 -0.32 -22.99
CA PRO A 42 -14.40 -1.29 -23.92
C PRO A 42 -13.64 -0.62 -25.08
N VAL A 43 -13.97 0.63 -25.42
CA VAL A 43 -13.25 1.41 -26.45
C VAL A 43 -11.88 1.87 -25.95
N LEU A 44 -11.71 2.06 -24.63
CA LEU A 44 -10.43 2.43 -24.02
C LEU A 44 -9.52 1.23 -23.75
N ALA A 45 -10.06 0.01 -23.68
CA ALA A 45 -9.32 -1.19 -23.28
C ALA A 45 -8.09 -1.50 -24.17
N GLY A 46 -8.14 -1.14 -25.46
CA GLY A 46 -7.05 -1.37 -26.41
C GLY A 46 -6.13 -0.18 -26.67
N LYS A 47 -6.35 0.97 -26.02
CA LYS A 47 -5.57 2.18 -26.32
C LYS A 47 -4.19 2.13 -25.66
N PRO A 48 -3.09 2.25 -26.42
CA PRO A 48 -1.76 2.31 -25.85
C PRO A 48 -1.59 3.60 -25.03
N ILE A 49 -1.09 3.47 -23.80
CA ILE A 49 -0.75 4.60 -22.94
C ILE A 49 0.75 4.88 -23.10
N ALA A 50 1.09 6.06 -23.61
CA ALA A 50 2.48 6.51 -23.65
C ALA A 50 2.88 7.06 -22.28
N LEU A 51 3.86 6.40 -21.65
CA LEU A 51 4.48 6.88 -20.43
C LEU A 51 5.72 7.73 -20.76
N PRO A 52 6.00 8.80 -20.00
CA PRO A 52 7.28 9.51 -20.12
C PRO A 52 8.45 8.59 -19.75
N PRO A 53 9.71 8.94 -20.05
CA PRO A 53 10.85 8.15 -19.60
C PRO A 53 10.87 8.00 -18.06
N ALA A 54 11.27 6.82 -17.57
CA ALA A 54 11.41 6.60 -16.14
C ALA A 54 12.56 7.43 -15.56
N GLN A 55 12.35 8.03 -14.38
CA GLN A 55 13.33 8.91 -13.74
C GLN A 55 13.90 8.30 -12.46
N ALA A 56 15.22 8.40 -12.27
CA ALA A 56 15.85 8.06 -11.00
C ALA A 56 15.61 9.17 -9.97
N ASN A 57 15.25 8.81 -8.75
CA ASN A 57 15.03 9.75 -7.65
C ASN A 57 16.14 9.63 -6.61
N ALA A 58 17.31 10.20 -6.91
CA ALA A 58 18.49 10.14 -6.04
C ALA A 58 18.34 10.94 -4.73
N SER A 59 17.40 11.88 -4.68
CA SER A 59 17.15 12.76 -3.53
C SER A 59 16.25 12.16 -2.46
N TRP A 60 15.81 10.90 -2.61
CA TRP A 60 14.71 10.33 -1.83
C TRP A 60 15.10 9.16 -0.95
N THR A 61 15.06 9.37 0.37
CA THR A 61 15.50 8.38 1.37
C THR A 61 14.37 7.82 2.25
N GLN A 62 13.11 8.26 2.06
CA GLN A 62 11.96 7.92 2.94
C GLN A 62 10.66 7.66 2.14
N PRO A 63 9.78 6.73 2.53
CA PRO A 63 8.49 6.53 1.85
C PRO A 63 7.61 7.80 1.89
N GLY A 64 7.07 8.24 0.75
CA GLY A 64 6.14 9.39 0.64
C GLY A 64 6.75 10.78 0.44
N GLY A 65 8.07 10.90 0.38
CA GLY A 65 8.92 12.12 0.34
C GLY A 65 8.64 13.37 -0.52
N THR A 66 7.48 13.60 -1.14
CA THR A 66 7.07 14.93 -1.64
C THR A 66 5.83 15.32 -0.86
N PRO A 67 5.66 16.59 -0.47
CA PRO A 67 4.44 17.02 0.21
C PRO A 67 3.15 16.75 -0.60
N SER A 68 3.27 16.63 -1.93
CA SER A 68 2.18 16.25 -2.83
C SER A 68 1.89 14.75 -2.88
N ASN A 69 2.73 13.92 -2.26
CA ASN A 69 2.69 12.45 -2.29
C ASN A 69 2.57 11.89 -3.72
N ASN A 70 3.18 12.59 -4.68
CA ASN A 70 3.18 12.24 -6.09
C ASN A 70 4.59 11.79 -6.49
N LEU A 71 4.71 10.52 -6.86
CA LEU A 71 5.99 9.88 -7.21
C LEU A 71 6.32 9.96 -8.71
N GLY A 72 5.37 10.31 -9.58
CA GLY A 72 5.58 10.28 -11.03
C GLY A 72 5.96 8.88 -11.55
N HIS A 73 6.77 8.82 -12.63
CA HIS A 73 7.24 7.58 -13.26
C HIS A 73 8.67 7.25 -12.81
N LEU A 74 8.81 6.60 -11.65
CA LEU A 74 10.11 6.22 -11.09
C LEU A 74 10.72 5.01 -11.79
N ALA A 75 12.03 5.03 -11.97
CA ALA A 75 12.79 3.87 -12.39
C ALA A 75 12.76 2.77 -11.31
N PRO A 76 12.75 1.47 -11.70
CA PRO A 76 12.86 0.37 -10.75
C PRO A 76 14.19 0.44 -9.98
N VAL A 77 14.15 0.11 -8.69
CA VAL A 77 15.36 -0.05 -7.88
C VAL A 77 15.91 -1.46 -8.15
N SER A 78 17.10 -1.55 -8.74
CA SER A 78 17.85 -2.80 -8.85
C SER A 78 18.34 -3.22 -7.46
N TYR A 79 18.06 -4.46 -7.05
CA TYR A 79 18.52 -5.05 -5.78
C TYR A 79 19.67 -6.02 -6.03
#